data_AF-A0A249T448-F1
#
_entry.id   AF-A0A249T448-F1
#
_cell.length_a   1.000
_cell.length_b   1.000
_cell.length_c   1.000
_cell.angle_alpha   90.00
_cell.angle_beta   90.00
_cell.angle_gamma   90.00
#
_symmetry.space_group_name_H-M   'P 1'
#
loop_
_entity.id
_entity.type
_entity.pdbx_description
1 polymer ?
#
loop_
_entity_poly.entity_id
_entity_poly.type
_entity_poly.pdbx_seq_one_letter_code
_entity_poly.pdbx_strand_id
1 'polypeptide(L)'
;MYRIYMLLLLLMVAACGEADKVPKGILEKEQMRDVLLDMSLADGYSMSLLETNARPMPDSIRQEHVKVYYGQILALHGLTVKGFMTSYRFYEAHPDRLKSVYEMVMTELGKRKAALPEEGTAINGVRYYFMHAKEAVLRGRGDTIIPFLERK
;
A
#
# COMPACT_ATOMS: atom_id res chain seq x y z
N MET A 1 -27.68 -43.38 -15.34
CA MET A 1 -27.63 -41.97 -15.81
C MET A 1 -27.23 -40.99 -14.70
N TYR A 2 -27.69 -41.16 -13.45
CA TYR A 2 -27.30 -40.35 -12.27
C TYR A 2 -25.79 -40.33 -11.95
N ARG A 3 -25.05 -41.41 -12.25
CA ARG A 3 -23.59 -41.48 -12.04
C ARG A 3 -22.79 -40.44 -12.83
N ILE A 4 -23.23 -40.10 -14.04
CA ILE A 4 -22.57 -39.07 -14.88
C ILE A 4 -22.87 -37.67 -14.35
N TYR A 5 -24.12 -37.43 -13.91
CA TYR A 5 -24.50 -36.16 -13.28
C TYR A 5 -23.73 -35.91 -11.98
N MET A 6 -23.49 -36.95 -11.17
CA MET A 6 -22.72 -36.80 -9.93
C MET A 6 -21.23 -36.49 -10.20
N LEU A 7 -20.67 -37.06 -11.27
CA LEU A 7 -19.28 -36.82 -11.69
C LEU A 7 -19.11 -35.40 -12.27
N LEU A 8 -20.11 -34.92 -13.03
CA LEU A 8 -20.16 -33.55 -13.57
C LEU A 8 -20.30 -32.51 -12.45
N LEU A 9 -21.09 -32.80 -11.42
CA LEU A 9 -21.24 -31.95 -10.24
C LEU A 9 -19.93 -31.85 -9.44
N LEU A 10 -19.19 -32.95 -9.29
CA LEU A 10 -17.90 -32.98 -8.60
C LEU A 10 -16.83 -32.15 -9.35
N LEU A 11 -16.84 -32.18 -10.68
CA LEU A 11 -15.93 -31.38 -11.51
C LEU A 11 -16.17 -29.87 -11.41
N MET A 12 -17.42 -29.42 -11.21
CA MET A 12 -17.72 -28.00 -11.03
C MET A 12 -17.23 -27.45 -9.68
N VAL A 13 -17.19 -28.27 -8.62
CA VAL A 13 -16.68 -27.83 -7.31
C VAL A 13 -15.16 -27.69 -7.32
N ALA A 14 -14.45 -28.54 -8.07
CA ALA A 14 -12.98 -28.47 -8.18
C ALA A 14 -12.47 -27.24 -8.96
N ALA A 15 -13.28 -26.68 -9.87
CA ALA A 15 -12.88 -25.51 -10.67
C ALA A 15 -12.82 -24.20 -9.88
N CYS A 16 -13.43 -24.13 -8.70
CA CYS A 16 -13.49 -22.91 -7.90
C CYS A 16 -12.27 -22.71 -6.96
N GLY A 17 -11.39 -23.71 -6.82
CA GLY A 17 -10.31 -23.71 -5.83
C GLY A 17 -8.96 -23.12 -6.28
N GLU A 18 -8.73 -23.00 -7.59
CA GLU A 18 -7.45 -22.54 -8.16
C GLU A 18 -7.45 -21.03 -8.51
N ALA A 19 -8.63 -20.42 -8.57
CA ALA A 19 -8.82 -19.06 -9.09
C ALA A 19 -8.22 -17.96 -8.21
N ASP A 20 -7.87 -18.26 -6.96
CA ASP A 20 -7.31 -17.28 -6.01
C ASP A 20 -5.81 -17.40 -5.79
N LYS A 21 -5.14 -18.44 -6.33
CA LYS A 21 -3.70 -18.59 -6.15
C LYS A 21 -2.95 -17.56 -6.99
N VAL A 22 -1.96 -16.93 -6.36
CA VAL A 22 -1.04 -16.00 -7.01
C VAL A 22 0.21 -16.79 -7.46
N PRO A 23 0.78 -16.53 -8.66
CA PRO A 23 2.00 -17.22 -9.09
C PRO A 23 3.18 -16.93 -8.17
N LYS A 24 4.12 -17.89 -8.06
CA LYS A 24 5.35 -17.68 -7.28
C LYS A 24 6.11 -16.44 -7.78
N GLY A 25 6.56 -15.60 -6.85
CA GLY A 25 7.30 -14.37 -7.14
C GLY A 25 6.43 -13.16 -7.45
N ILE A 26 5.10 -13.30 -7.39
CA ILE A 26 4.15 -12.19 -7.36
C ILE A 26 3.70 -11.98 -5.92
N LEU A 27 3.54 -10.72 -5.51
CA LEU A 27 3.03 -10.38 -4.19
C LEU A 27 1.64 -10.95 -3.96
N GLU A 28 1.42 -11.49 -2.77
CA GLU A 28 0.07 -11.88 -2.34
C GLU A 28 -0.81 -10.64 -2.17
N LYS A 29 -2.14 -10.83 -2.16
CA LYS A 29 -3.10 -9.72 -2.13
C LYS A 29 -2.91 -8.81 -0.93
N GLU A 30 -2.61 -9.39 0.24
CA GLU A 30 -2.38 -8.67 1.49
C GLU A 30 -1.08 -7.85 1.44
N GLN A 31 -0.03 -8.41 0.84
CA GLN A 31 1.25 -7.69 0.67
C GLN A 31 1.10 -6.53 -0.31
N MET A 32 0.41 -6.75 -1.43
CA MET A 32 0.12 -5.68 -2.39
C MET A 32 -0.75 -4.60 -1.76
N ARG A 33 -1.76 -4.98 -0.97
CA ARG A 33 -2.58 -4.03 -0.19
C ARG A 33 -1.71 -3.16 0.70
N ASP A 34 -0.81 -3.74 1.49
CA ASP A 34 -0.01 -2.98 2.45
C ASP A 34 0.93 -1.98 1.74
N VAL A 35 1.55 -2.39 0.63
CA VAL A 35 2.39 -1.51 -0.20
C VAL A 35 1.57 -0.36 -0.78
N LEU A 36 0.43 -0.65 -1.42
CA LEU A 36 -0.42 0.37 -2.07
C LEU A 36 -1.07 1.30 -1.05
N LEU A 37 -1.38 0.80 0.14
CA LEU A 37 -1.86 1.60 1.26
C LEU A 37 -0.82 2.64 1.67
N ASP A 38 0.42 2.23 1.90
CA ASP A 38 1.50 3.16 2.29
C ASP A 38 1.85 4.15 1.17
N MET A 39 1.80 3.73 -0.10
CA MET A 39 1.96 4.62 -1.26
C MET A 39 0.86 5.69 -1.31
N SER A 40 -0.41 5.27 -1.14
CA SER A 40 -1.56 6.19 -1.12
C SER A 40 -1.45 7.23 0.01
N LEU A 41 -0.92 6.82 1.16
CA LEU A 41 -0.68 7.72 2.29
C LEU A 41 0.49 8.68 2.03
N ALA A 42 1.54 8.24 1.35
CA ALA A 42 2.59 9.13 0.87
C ALA A 42 2.07 10.15 -0.14
N ASP A 43 1.15 9.77 -1.02
CA ASP A 43 0.52 10.71 -1.95
C ASP A 43 -0.31 11.76 -1.22
N GLY A 44 -1.16 11.31 -0.28
CA GLY A 44 -1.94 12.21 0.58
C GLY A 44 -1.06 13.16 1.39
N TYR A 45 0.04 12.65 1.97
CA TYR A 45 1.01 13.47 2.69
C TYR A 45 1.66 14.52 1.78
N SER A 46 2.09 14.13 0.57
CA SER A 46 2.68 15.04 -0.42
C SER A 46 1.74 16.17 -0.79
N MET A 47 0.43 15.91 -0.81
CA MET A 47 -0.58 16.90 -1.09
C MET A 47 -0.82 17.83 0.12
N SER A 48 -0.83 17.30 1.35
CA SER A 48 -1.01 18.12 2.57
C SER A 48 0.14 19.12 2.83
N LEU A 49 1.35 18.82 2.36
CA LEU A 49 2.49 19.74 2.42
C LEU A 49 2.28 21.01 1.57
N LEU A 50 1.37 20.98 0.58
CA LEU A 50 1.00 22.16 -0.21
C LEU A 50 0.18 23.15 0.61
N GLU A 51 -0.65 22.68 1.55
CA GLU A 51 -1.57 23.52 2.33
C GLU A 51 -0.87 24.24 3.49
N THR A 52 0.23 23.67 3.99
CA THR A 52 0.95 24.18 5.17
C THR A 52 2.04 25.21 4.84
N ASN A 53 2.50 25.27 3.59
CA ASN A 53 3.53 26.21 3.17
C ASN A 53 2.88 27.48 2.59
N ALA A 54 3.38 28.65 2.98
CA ALA A 54 2.93 29.96 2.48
C ALA A 54 3.13 30.15 0.95
N ARG A 55 3.78 29.19 0.28
CA ARG A 55 3.87 29.09 -1.18
C ARG A 55 3.60 27.64 -1.59
N PRO A 56 2.65 27.38 -2.51
CA PRO A 56 2.44 26.03 -3.03
C PRO A 56 3.72 25.54 -3.73
N MET A 57 4.19 24.36 -3.33
CA MET A 57 5.28 23.64 -3.99
C MET A 57 4.91 23.40 -5.47
N PRO A 58 5.83 23.64 -6.43
CA PRO A 58 5.60 23.25 -7.81
C PRO A 58 5.36 21.75 -7.94
N ASP A 59 4.45 21.36 -8.83
CA ASP A 59 4.08 19.94 -9.03
C ASP A 59 5.26 19.06 -9.43
N SER A 60 6.23 19.60 -10.19
CA SER A 60 7.44 18.88 -10.59
C SER A 60 8.27 18.42 -9.38
N ILE A 61 8.47 19.31 -8.41
CA ILE A 61 9.21 19.03 -7.18
C ILE A 61 8.42 18.04 -6.32
N ARG A 62 7.11 18.23 -6.18
CA ARG A 62 6.25 17.29 -5.45
C ARG A 62 6.35 15.87 -6.00
N GLN A 63 6.30 15.71 -7.32
CA GLN A 63 6.43 14.40 -7.97
C GLN A 63 7.80 13.76 -7.72
N GLU A 64 8.87 14.56 -7.63
CA GLU A 64 10.20 14.07 -7.28
C GLU A 64 10.23 13.52 -5.84
N HIS A 65 9.65 14.24 -4.88
CA HIS A 65 9.52 13.77 -3.49
C HIS A 65 8.72 12.47 -3.38
N VAL A 66 7.58 12.36 -4.10
CA VAL A 66 6.77 11.14 -4.10
C VAL A 66 7.56 9.93 -4.60
N LYS A 67 8.38 10.08 -5.65
CA LYS A 67 9.25 9.01 -6.14
C LYS A 67 10.24 8.54 -5.08
N VAL A 68 10.80 9.46 -4.29
CA VAL A 68 11.68 9.12 -3.16
C VAL A 68 10.91 8.34 -2.10
N TYR A 69 9.70 8.77 -1.74
CA TYR A 69 8.86 8.05 -0.78
C TYR A 69 8.51 6.64 -1.24
N TYR A 70 8.15 6.47 -2.51
CA TYR A 70 7.86 5.13 -3.05
C TYR A 70 9.09 4.22 -2.98
N GLY A 71 10.28 4.74 -3.28
CA GLY A 71 11.53 3.98 -3.12
C GLY A 71 11.75 3.50 -1.68
N GLN A 72 11.49 4.36 -0.71
CA GLN A 72 11.59 4.03 0.72
C GLN A 72 10.54 3.02 1.17
N ILE A 73 9.28 3.20 0.75
CA ILE A 73 8.18 2.27 1.04
C ILE A 73 8.53 0.89 0.51
N LEU A 74 8.97 0.78 -0.75
CA LEU A 74 9.38 -0.49 -1.31
C LEU A 74 10.50 -1.15 -0.48
N ALA A 75 11.49 -0.38 -0.04
CA ALA A 75 12.56 -0.90 0.83
C ALA A 75 12.01 -1.43 2.17
N LEU A 76 11.07 -0.71 2.81
CA LEU A 76 10.42 -1.14 4.05
C LEU A 76 9.64 -2.45 3.89
N HIS A 77 9.04 -2.66 2.72
CA HIS A 77 8.34 -3.90 2.38
C HIS A 77 9.29 -5.01 1.87
N GLY A 78 10.62 -4.77 1.87
CA GLY A 78 11.61 -5.74 1.39
C GLY A 78 11.57 -5.95 -0.13
N LEU A 79 11.08 -4.96 -0.88
CA LEU A 79 10.85 -5.03 -2.31
C LEU A 79 11.86 -4.22 -3.10
N THR A 80 12.15 -4.71 -4.30
CA THR A 80 12.81 -3.92 -5.35
C THR A 80 11.74 -3.31 -6.26
N VAL A 81 12.07 -2.19 -6.92
CA VAL A 81 11.20 -1.60 -7.95
C VAL A 81 10.79 -2.65 -9.00
N LYS A 82 11.74 -3.47 -9.45
CA LYS A 82 11.47 -4.53 -10.43
C LYS A 82 10.51 -5.60 -9.89
N GLY A 83 10.69 -6.02 -8.63
CA GLY A 83 9.83 -7.02 -7.99
C GLY A 83 8.41 -6.51 -7.81
N PHE A 84 8.26 -5.27 -7.33
CA PHE A 84 6.96 -4.62 -7.22
C PHE A 84 6.29 -4.45 -8.58
N MET A 85 6.97 -3.89 -9.58
CA MET A 85 6.39 -3.68 -10.91
C MET A 85 6.01 -4.99 -11.61
N THR A 86 6.74 -6.07 -11.34
CA THR A 86 6.37 -7.40 -11.86
C THR A 86 5.06 -7.87 -11.25
N SER A 87 4.89 -7.69 -9.94
CA SER A 87 3.65 -8.02 -9.26
C SER A 87 2.50 -7.12 -9.67
N TYR A 88 2.75 -5.81 -9.75
CA TYR A 88 1.76 -4.82 -10.14
C TYR A 88 1.19 -5.08 -11.53
N ARG A 89 2.04 -5.37 -12.53
CA ARG A 89 1.58 -5.75 -13.88
C ARG A 89 0.71 -7.01 -13.89
N PHE A 90 0.96 -7.97 -13.00
CA PHE A 90 0.10 -9.12 -12.84
C PHE A 90 -1.29 -8.70 -12.38
N TYR A 91 -1.41 -7.86 -11.36
CA TYR A 91 -2.70 -7.35 -10.90
C TYR A 91 -3.38 -6.46 -11.94
N GLU A 92 -2.65 -5.62 -12.68
CA GLU A 92 -3.22 -4.84 -13.79
C GLU A 92 -3.86 -5.72 -14.87
N ALA A 93 -3.26 -6.88 -15.17
CA ALA A 93 -3.81 -7.86 -16.10
C ALA A 93 -5.00 -8.65 -15.55
N HIS A 94 -5.30 -8.55 -14.25
CA HIS A 94 -6.40 -9.23 -13.56
C HIS A 94 -7.26 -8.21 -12.78
N PRO A 95 -8.15 -7.47 -13.47
CA PRO A 95 -8.88 -6.35 -12.88
C PRO A 95 -9.74 -6.70 -11.67
N ASP A 96 -10.29 -7.91 -11.64
CA ASP A 96 -11.03 -8.48 -10.50
C ASP A 96 -10.16 -8.57 -9.24
N ARG A 97 -8.92 -9.05 -9.39
CA ARG A 97 -7.95 -9.16 -8.30
C ARG A 97 -7.45 -7.80 -7.85
N LEU A 98 -7.15 -6.90 -8.80
CA LEU A 98 -6.72 -5.54 -8.48
C LEU A 98 -7.82 -4.76 -7.74
N LYS A 99 -9.07 -4.90 -8.19
CA LYS A 99 -10.23 -4.32 -7.50
C LYS A 99 -10.32 -4.80 -6.05
N SER A 100 -10.18 -6.11 -5.82
CA SER A 100 -10.18 -6.68 -4.47
C SER A 100 -9.07 -6.07 -3.59
N VAL A 101 -7.86 -5.89 -4.13
CA VAL A 101 -6.75 -5.22 -3.43
C VAL A 101 -7.13 -3.79 -3.05
N TYR A 102 -7.68 -3.00 -3.98
CA TYR A 102 -8.10 -1.63 -3.68
C TYR A 102 -9.23 -1.57 -2.66
N GLU A 103 -10.20 -2.48 -2.70
CA GLU A 103 -11.25 -2.58 -1.68
C GLU A 103 -10.66 -2.83 -0.28
N MET A 104 -9.64 -3.69 -0.19
CA MET A 104 -8.90 -3.90 1.06
C MET A 104 -8.16 -2.65 1.51
N VAL A 105 -7.52 -1.92 0.59
CA VAL A 105 -6.84 -0.64 0.90
C VAL A 105 -7.84 0.37 1.47
N MET A 106 -9.00 0.55 0.82
CA MET A 106 -10.04 1.48 1.27
C MET A 106 -10.62 1.10 2.63
N THR A 107 -10.84 -0.21 2.84
CA THR A 107 -11.30 -0.73 4.13
C THR A 107 -10.31 -0.39 5.24
N GLU A 108 -9.01 -0.57 4.99
CA GLU A 108 -7.97 -0.29 5.98
C GLU A 108 -7.80 1.21 6.23
N LEU A 109 -7.88 2.05 5.20
CA LEU A 109 -7.94 3.52 5.35
C LEU A 109 -9.13 3.95 6.22
N GLY A 110 -10.31 3.37 5.99
CA GLY A 110 -11.51 3.65 6.78
C GLY A 110 -11.33 3.31 8.26
N LYS A 111 -10.76 2.13 8.57
CA LYS A 111 -10.44 1.74 9.95
C LYS A 111 -9.43 2.68 10.60
N ARG A 112 -8.36 3.03 9.89
CA ARG A 112 -7.35 3.98 10.40
C ARG A 112 -7.97 5.33 10.69
N LYS A 113 -8.81 5.85 9.80
CA LYS A 113 -9.52 7.12 10.00
C LYS A 113 -10.45 7.07 11.22
N ALA A 114 -11.22 5.99 11.38
CA ALA A 114 -12.11 5.83 12.53
C ALA A 114 -11.37 5.69 13.87
N ALA A 115 -10.12 5.23 13.85
CA ALA A 115 -9.26 5.17 15.02
C ALA A 115 -8.58 6.52 15.38
N LEU A 116 -8.71 7.55 14.53
CA LEU A 116 -8.19 8.89 14.84
C LEU A 116 -9.12 9.61 15.83
N PRO A 117 -8.59 10.24 16.89
CA PRO A 117 -9.39 11.09 17.78
C PRO A 117 -9.86 12.36 17.04
N GLU A 118 -11.10 12.79 17.29
CA GLU A 118 -11.80 13.85 16.55
C GLU A 118 -11.18 15.26 16.66
N GLU A 119 -10.35 15.57 17.67
CA GLU A 119 -9.80 16.92 17.83
C GLU A 119 -8.37 16.98 18.38
N GLY A 120 -7.54 17.82 17.76
CA GLY A 120 -6.46 18.54 18.45
C GLY A 120 -5.10 17.86 18.54
N THR A 121 -4.32 17.90 17.45
CA THR A 121 -2.92 18.41 17.42
C THR A 121 -2.33 18.15 16.04
N ALA A 122 -2.44 19.16 15.16
CA ALA A 122 -1.91 19.20 13.80
C ALA A 122 -0.37 19.08 13.69
N ILE A 123 0.32 18.67 14.75
CA ILE A 123 1.77 18.54 14.85
C ILE A 123 2.25 17.08 14.91
N ASN A 124 1.33 16.11 15.00
CA ASN A 124 1.66 14.67 15.05
C ASN A 124 1.04 13.82 13.92
N GLY A 125 0.30 14.42 12.99
CA GLY A 125 -0.46 13.69 11.96
C GLY A 125 0.38 12.74 11.10
N VAL A 126 1.62 13.12 10.78
CA VAL A 126 2.55 12.31 9.97
C VAL A 126 2.81 10.94 10.58
N ARG A 127 2.94 10.86 11.92
CA ARG A 127 3.24 9.61 12.63
C ARG A 127 2.06 8.63 12.63
N TYR A 128 0.84 9.12 12.48
CA TYR A 128 -0.37 8.31 12.43
C TYR A 128 -0.65 7.72 11.03
N TYR A 129 -0.17 8.36 9.97
CA TYR A 129 -0.33 7.85 8.61
C TYR A 129 0.59 6.64 8.32
N PHE A 130 1.83 6.62 8.81
CA PHE A 130 2.82 5.58 8.44
C PHE A 130 2.96 4.43 9.47
N MET A 131 1.85 3.81 9.87
CA MET A 131 1.84 2.80 10.97
C MET A 131 2.50 1.45 10.62
N HIS A 132 2.66 1.09 9.34
CA HIS A 132 3.40 -0.12 8.94
C HIS A 132 4.93 0.07 8.95
N ALA A 133 5.42 1.30 9.09
CA ALA A 133 6.81 1.55 9.41
C ALA A 133 7.03 1.36 10.92
N LYS A 134 6.81 0.14 11.43
CA LYS A 134 7.06 -0.22 12.84
C LYS A 134 8.48 0.10 13.30
N GLU A 135 9.42 0.29 12.37
CA GLU A 135 10.82 0.66 12.62
C GLU A 135 11.12 2.16 12.42
N ALA A 136 10.15 2.99 12.02
CA ALA A 136 10.36 4.44 11.88
C ALA A 136 10.33 5.13 13.24
N VAL A 137 11.42 4.98 13.98
CA VAL A 137 11.71 5.78 15.18
C VAL A 137 11.97 7.22 14.72
N LEU A 138 10.91 8.05 14.70
CA LEU A 138 11.04 9.49 14.60
C LEU A 138 11.61 10.02 15.93
N ARG A 139 12.93 10.06 16.03
CA ARG A 139 13.62 10.72 17.15
C ARG A 139 13.37 12.22 17.06
N GLY A 140 12.79 12.79 18.11
CA GLY A 140 12.34 14.17 18.13
C GLY A 140 13.48 15.18 17.97
N ARG A 141 13.14 16.25 17.23
CA ARG A 141 13.81 17.56 17.21
C ARG A 141 15.24 17.55 16.68
N GLY A 142 15.37 17.66 15.35
CA GLY A 142 16.58 18.18 14.72
C GLY A 142 17.14 17.37 13.57
N ASP A 143 16.76 16.10 13.43
CA ASP A 143 17.43 15.22 12.49
C ASP A 143 16.66 15.11 11.18
N THR A 144 17.21 15.81 10.19
CA THR A 144 17.06 15.72 8.73
C THR A 144 16.03 14.71 8.23
N ILE A 145 14.98 15.21 7.57
CA ILE A 145 14.00 14.69 6.59
C ILE A 145 14.27 13.28 5.97
N ILE A 146 14.70 12.29 6.74
CA ILE A 146 14.93 10.92 6.32
C ILE A 146 14.59 10.00 7.51
N PRO A 147 13.31 9.65 7.70
CA PRO A 147 12.88 8.85 8.85
C PRO A 147 13.24 7.35 8.77
N PHE A 148 13.76 6.86 7.64
CA PHE A 148 13.62 5.43 7.29
C PHE A 148 14.92 4.69 6.97
N LEU A 149 16.09 5.31 7.13
CA LEU A 149 17.37 4.63 6.94
C LEU A 149 18.30 5.02 8.08
N GLU A 150 18.48 4.12 9.06
CA GLU A 150 19.66 4.19 9.92
C GLU A 150 20.90 4.04 9.03
N ARG A 151 21.71 5.10 8.96
CA ARG A 151 23.04 5.02 8.38
C ARG A 151 23.88 4.12 9.31
N LYS A 152 24.25 2.94 8.84
CA LYS A 152 25.39 2.19 9.41
C LYS A 152 26.68 2.99 9.29
#